data_AF-A0A9D8LXY5-F1
#
_entry.id   AF-A0A9D8LXY5-F1
#
_cell.length_a   1.000
_cell.length_b   1.000
_cell.length_c   1.000
_cell.angle_alpha   90.00
_cell.angle_beta   90.00
_cell.angle_gamma   90.00
#
_symmetry.space_group_name_H-M   'P 1'
#
loop_
_entity.id
_entity.type
_entity.pdbx_description
1 polymer ?
#
loop_
_entity_poly.entity_id
_entity_poly.type
_entity_poly.pdbx_seq_one_letter_code
_entity_poly.pdbx_strand_id
1 'polypeptide(L)'
;MAREKVTITLDRSKAESARSLIGAGSTSEVIEIALERLIRAERLRHDVAAHRRVPPTDGEAELTAAADHAPLDDDTDWEALYADTDE
;
A
#
# COMPACT_ATOMS: atom_id res chain seq x y z
N MET A 1 1.12 -20.81 6.40
CA MET A 1 1.57 -20.62 7.80
C MET A 1 0.34 -20.51 8.68
N ALA A 2 0.30 -21.20 9.83
CA ALA A 2 -0.86 -21.18 10.71
C ALA A 2 -1.02 -19.78 11.34
N ARG A 3 -2.23 -19.22 11.31
CA ARG A 3 -2.51 -17.97 12.04
C ARG A 3 -2.46 -18.26 13.54
N GLU A 4 -1.64 -17.52 14.27
CA GLU A 4 -1.63 -17.58 15.73
C GLU A 4 -2.90 -16.94 16.28
N LYS A 5 -3.61 -17.67 17.14
CA LYS A 5 -4.87 -17.21 17.71
C LYS A 5 -4.60 -16.41 18.98
N VAL A 6 -5.03 -15.15 18.98
CA VAL A 6 -5.04 -14.29 20.16
C VAL A 6 -6.48 -14.12 20.65
N THR A 7 -6.67 -14.08 21.97
CA THR A 7 -7.97 -13.78 22.58
C THR A 7 -7.88 -12.42 23.27
N ILE A 8 -8.83 -11.54 22.97
CA ILE A 8 -8.92 -10.20 23.57
C ILE A 8 -10.31 -9.99 24.15
N THR A 9 -10.41 -9.15 25.18
CA THR A 9 -11.70 -8.68 25.68
C THR A 9 -12.16 -7.50 24.84
N LEU A 10 -13.40 -7.54 24.35
CA LEU A 10 -14.00 -6.50 23.53
C LEU A 10 -15.41 -6.20 24.04
N ASP A 11 -15.80 -4.93 23.96
CA ASP A 11 -17.18 -4.54 24.20
C ASP A 11 -18.09 -5.16 23.12
N ARG A 12 -19.05 -5.98 23.56
CA ARG A 12 -19.97 -6.69 22.67
C ARG A 12 -20.83 -5.76 21.83
N SER A 13 -21.30 -4.65 22.41
CA SER A 13 -22.16 -3.70 21.70
C SER A 13 -21.39 -3.01 20.57
N LYS A 14 -20.14 -2.60 20.84
CA LYS A 14 -19.25 -2.00 19.83
C LYS A 14 -18.90 -3.00 18.72
N ALA A 15 -18.63 -4.25 19.08
CA ALA A 15 -18.33 -5.30 18.11
C ALA A 15 -19.51 -5.54 17.15
N GLU A 16 -20.73 -5.57 17.68
CA GLU A 16 -21.95 -5.75 16.89
C GLU A 16 -22.21 -4.55 15.97
N SER A 17 -22.11 -3.32 16.50
CA SER A 17 -22.26 -2.10 15.71
C SER A 17 -21.24 -2.04 14.58
N ALA A 18 -19.96 -2.33 14.87
CA ALA A 18 -18.91 -2.34 13.86
C ALA A 18 -19.15 -3.43 12.80
N ARG A 19 -19.58 -4.63 13.21
CA ARG A 19 -19.92 -5.72 12.29
C ARG A 19 -21.05 -5.32 11.35
N SER A 20 -22.10 -4.72 11.87
CA SER A 20 -23.24 -4.24 11.07
C SER A 20 -22.84 -3.12 10.10
N LEU A 21 -22.01 -2.16 10.53
CA LEU A 21 -21.56 -1.05 9.67
C LEU A 21 -20.64 -1.49 8.53
N ILE A 22 -19.78 -2.48 8.79
CA ILE A 22 -18.80 -2.97 7.83
C ILE A 22 -19.38 -4.09 6.95
N GLY A 23 -20.48 -4.73 7.37
CA GLY A 23 -21.07 -5.86 6.66
C GLY A 23 -20.25 -7.14 6.79
N ALA A 24 -19.44 -7.27 7.84
CA ALA A 24 -18.58 -8.43 8.06
C ALA A 24 -19.37 -9.64 8.60
N GLY A 25 -18.97 -10.84 8.20
CA GLY A 25 -19.57 -12.09 8.66
C GLY A 25 -19.18 -12.47 10.10
N SER A 26 -18.10 -11.89 10.64
CA SER A 26 -17.65 -12.17 12.01
C SER A 26 -16.95 -10.99 12.68
N THR A 27 -16.88 -11.01 14.01
CA THR A 27 -16.08 -10.02 14.77
C THR A 27 -14.59 -10.13 14.45
N SER A 28 -14.08 -11.34 14.22
CA SER A 28 -12.67 -11.53 13.83
C SER A 28 -12.35 -10.82 12.52
N GLU A 29 -13.24 -10.93 11.53
CA GLU A 29 -13.11 -10.23 10.26
C GLU A 29 -13.12 -8.70 10.42
N VAL A 30 -13.99 -8.17 11.29
CA VAL A 30 -13.97 -6.74 11.64
C VAL A 30 -12.61 -6.31 12.20
N ILE A 31 -12.05 -7.12 13.09
CA ILE A 31 -10.75 -6.82 13.73
C ILE A 31 -9.62 -6.90 12.70
N GLU A 32 -9.61 -7.90 11.82
CA GLU A 32 -8.62 -7.99 10.72
C GLU A 32 -8.66 -6.74 9.84
N ILE A 33 -9.85 -6.33 9.37
CA ILE A 33 -10.02 -5.11 8.56
C ILE A 33 -9.53 -3.87 9.32
N ALA A 34 -9.87 -3.77 10.61
CA ALA A 34 -9.45 -2.64 11.44
C ALA A 34 -7.92 -2.58 11.60
N LEU A 35 -7.28 -3.73 11.84
CA LEU A 35 -5.83 -3.83 11.99
C LEU A 35 -5.10 -3.53 10.68
N GLU A 36 -5.57 -4.04 9.55
CA GLU A 36 -5.00 -3.72 8.24
C GLU A 36 -5.04 -2.21 7.96
N ARG A 37 -6.19 -1.58 8.23
CA ARG A 37 -6.37 -0.13 8.05
C ARG A 37 -5.46 0.66 8.98
N LEU A 38 -5.34 0.25 10.25
CA LEU A 38 -4.48 0.90 11.23
C LEU A 38 -3.01 0.79 10.82
N ILE A 39 -2.54 -0.42 10.51
CA ILE A 39 -1.15 -0.67 10.10
C ILE A 39 -0.80 0.15 8.85
N ARG A 40 -1.69 0.14 7.84
CA ARG A 40 -1.47 0.93 6.62
C ARG A 40 -1.39 2.43 6.92
N ALA A 41 -2.26 2.94 7.78
CA ALA A 41 -2.27 4.35 8.16
C ALA A 41 -0.97 4.73 8.91
N GLU A 42 -0.52 3.91 9.85
CA GLU A 42 0.73 4.19 10.59
C GLU A 42 1.97 4.09 9.71
N ARG A 43 2.04 3.11 8.82
CA ARG A 43 3.13 3.02 7.83
C ARG A 43 3.20 4.29 6.98
N LEU A 44 2.06 4.72 6.43
CA LEU A 44 2.00 5.95 5.64
C LEU A 44 2.46 7.18 6.44
N ARG A 45 2.03 7.33 7.70
CA ARG A 45 2.49 8.43 8.56
C ARG A 45 3.99 8.38 8.80
N HIS A 46 4.53 7.19 9.04
CA HIS A 46 5.95 6.99 9.24
C HIS A 46 6.74 7.33 7.97
N ASP A 47 6.28 6.91 6.81
CA ASP A 47 6.90 7.20 5.52
C ASP A 47 6.89 8.71 5.24
N VAL A 48 5.77 9.39 5.50
CA VAL A 48 5.68 10.86 5.39
C VAL A 48 6.65 11.55 6.35
N ALA A 49 6.75 11.07 7.60
CA ALA A 49 7.67 11.64 8.58
C ALA A 49 9.14 11.43 8.17
N ALA A 50 9.47 10.25 7.63
CA ALA A 50 10.79 9.94 7.10
C ALA A 50 11.15 10.84 5.91
N HIS A 51 10.21 10.99 4.97
CA HIS A 51 10.39 11.86 3.79
C HIS A 51 10.53 13.34 4.19
N ARG A 52 9.82 13.80 5.21
CA ARG A 52 10.02 15.16 5.75
C ARG A 52 11.38 15.35 6.44
N ARG A 53 11.92 14.29 7.05
CA ARG A 53 13.21 14.34 7.74
C ARG A 53 14.38 14.39 6.77
N VAL A 54 14.25 13.73 5.62
CA VAL A 54 15.22 13.74 4.54
C VAL A 54 14.49 14.20 3.29
N PRO A 55 14.26 15.52 3.15
CA PRO A 55 13.67 16.04 1.93
C PRO A 55 14.60 15.74 0.75
N PRO A 56 14.04 15.50 -0.45
CA PRO A 56 14.84 15.36 -1.65
C PRO A 56 15.70 16.60 -1.84
N THR A 57 16.93 16.39 -2.29
CA THR A 57 17.83 17.48 -2.65
C THR A 57 17.29 18.23 -3.86
N ASP A 58 17.73 19.48 -4.05
CA ASP A 58 17.31 20.29 -5.19
C ASP A 58 17.57 19.58 -6.53
N GLY A 59 18.69 18.85 -6.65
CA GLY A 59 19.00 18.04 -7.84
C GLY A 59 18.04 16.86 -8.06
N GLU A 60 17.56 16.20 -7.00
CA GLU A 60 16.56 15.13 -7.11
C GLU A 60 15.17 15.69 -7.46
N ALA A 61 14.84 16.88 -6.94
CA ALA A 61 13.62 17.59 -7.29
C ALA A 61 13.64 18.07 -8.76
N GLU A 62 14.77 18.58 -9.24
CA GLU A 62 14.99 18.96 -10.64
C GLU A 62 14.89 17.75 -11.58
N LEU A 63 15.50 16.61 -11.22
CA LEU A 63 15.36 15.36 -11.97
C LEU A 63 13.90 14.88 -12.05
N THR A 64 13.14 14.98 -10.94
CA THR A 64 11.71 14.63 -10.92
C THR A 64 10.89 15.59 -11.77
N ALA A 65 11.18 16.89 -11.72
CA ALA A 65 10.47 17.90 -12.51
C ALA A 65 10.81 17.83 -14.01
N ALA A 66 12.03 17.39 -14.35
CA ALA A 66 12.49 17.15 -15.71
C ALA A 66 12.05 15.77 -16.25
N ALA A 67 11.50 14.89 -15.42
CA ALA A 67 10.99 13.60 -15.85
C ALA A 67 9.79 13.84 -16.77
N ASP A 68 9.92 13.43 -18.04
CA ASP A 68 8.82 13.48 -18.98
C ASP A 68 7.77 12.43 -18.57
N HIS A 69 6.66 12.91 -18.02
CA HIS A 69 5.50 12.09 -17.64
C HIS A 69 4.53 11.88 -18.80
N ALA A 70 4.92 12.23 -20.03
CA ALA A 70 4.17 11.83 -21.21
C ALA A 70 3.93 10.30 -21.19
N PRO A 71 2.76 9.83 -21.67
CA PRO A 71 2.60 8.41 -21.93
C PRO A 71 3.76 7.98 -22.84
N LEU A 72 4.48 6.95 -22.42
CA LEU A 72 5.42 6.25 -23.30
C LEU A 72 4.54 5.61 -24.38
N ASP A 73 4.28 6.35 -25.46
CA ASP A 73 3.74 5.75 -26.68
C ASP A 73 4.84 4.82 -27.16
N ASP A 74 4.66 3.53 -26.92
CA ASP A 74 5.66 2.53 -27.21
C ASP A 74 5.56 2.14 -28.68
N ASP A 75 5.93 3.09 -29.54
CA ASP A 75 6.14 2.88 -30.97
C ASP A 75 7.36 1.98 -31.25
N THR A 76 8.07 1.55 -30.19
CA THR A 76 9.26 0.71 -30.29
C THR A 76 8.88 -0.76 -30.20
N ASP A 77 9.02 -1.48 -31.31
CA ASP A 77 8.87 -2.94 -31.33
C ASP A 77 10.10 -3.60 -30.68
N TRP A 78 10.04 -3.76 -29.36
CA TRP A 78 11.09 -4.41 -28.57
C TRP A 78 11.29 -5.88 -28.93
N GLU A 79 10.25 -6.55 -29.42
CA GLU A 79 10.29 -7.95 -29.81
C GLU A 79 11.15 -8.13 -31.07
N ALA A 80 11.00 -7.24 -32.05
CA ALA A 80 11.88 -7.20 -33.22
C ALA A 80 13.33 -6.86 -32.88
N LEU A 81 13.58 -6.02 -31.87
CA LEU A 81 14.90 -5.55 -31.48
C LEU A 81 15.76 -6.62 -30.76
N TYR A 82 15.13 -7.59 -30.11
CA TYR A 82 15.82 -8.64 -29.34
C TYR A 82 15.59 -10.06 -29.87
N ALA A 83 14.91 -10.20 -31.02
CA ALA A 83 14.58 -11.50 -31.63
C ALA A 83 15.77 -12.43 -31.86
N ASP A 84 16.99 -11.88 -32.02
CA ASP A 84 18.22 -12.65 -32.27
C ASP A 84 19.05 -12.95 -31.00
N THR A 85 18.51 -12.71 -29.80
CA THR A 85 19.27 -12.85 -28.53
C THR A 85 19.00 -14.15 -27.77
N ASP A 86 18.07 -14.98 -28.25
CA ASP A 86 17.74 -16.30 -27.66
C ASP A 86 18.44 -17.46 -28.42
N GLU A 87 19.79 -17.45 -28.45
CA GLU A 87 20.60 -18.61 -28.89
C GLU A 87 21.38 -19.25 -27.72
#